data_AF-A0A1E4EXP3-F1
#
_entry.id   AF-A0A1E4EXP3-F1
#
_cell.length_a   1.000
_cell.length_b   1.000
_cell.length_c   1.000
_cell.angle_alpha   90.00
_cell.angle_beta   90.00
_cell.angle_gamma   90.00
#
_symmetry.space_group_name_H-M   'P 1'
#
loop_
_entity.id
_entity.type
_entity.pdbx_description
1 polymer ?
#
loop_
_entity_poly.entity_id
_entity_poly.type
_entity_poly.pdbx_seq_one_letter_code
_entity_poly.pdbx_strand_id
1 'polypeptide(L)'
;MNPWLIAGLCLAGSGVIAWGAARLRLRWPLVVLALLLAAIALQLFRAGQGQGGFHDLAAIVAQTFTVLPALLGMLAGLTIARLRGHRLVWRSVWGAVTVLAMAVTALLIGATLAL
;
A
#
# COMPACT_ATOMS: atom_id res chain seq x y z
N MET A 1 16.58 -13.80 -5.40
CA MET A 1 16.21 -12.84 -4.33
C MET A 1 15.04 -13.44 -3.55
N ASN A 2 15.05 -13.45 -2.22
CA ASN A 2 13.99 -14.11 -1.44
C ASN A 2 12.74 -13.21 -1.35
N PRO A 3 11.58 -13.59 -1.92
CA PRO A 3 10.36 -12.77 -1.93
C PRO A 3 9.87 -12.36 -0.54
N TRP A 4 10.11 -13.21 0.47
CA TRP A 4 9.73 -12.94 1.85
C TRP A 4 10.54 -11.80 2.48
N LEU A 5 11.81 -11.64 2.09
CA LEU A 5 12.62 -10.51 2.53
C LEU A 5 12.07 -9.20 1.95
N ILE A 6 11.65 -9.22 0.68
CA ILE A 6 11.04 -8.06 0.02
C ILE A 6 9.74 -7.69 0.74
N ALA A 7 8.87 -8.67 0.99
CA ALA A 7 7.62 -8.46 1.72
C ALA A 7 7.87 -7.88 3.12
N GLY A 8 8.84 -8.40 3.85
CA GLY A 8 9.24 -7.89 5.16
C GLY A 8 9.72 -6.44 5.10
N LEU A 9 10.56 -6.09 4.11
CA LEU A 9 11.05 -4.72 3.91
C LEU A 9 9.94 -3.76 3.49
N CYS A 10 9.04 -4.18 2.59
CA CYS A 10 7.87 -3.39 2.18
C CYS A 10 6.93 -3.13 3.35
N LEU A 11 6.66 -4.15 4.17
CA LEU A 11 5.82 -4.05 5.38
C LEU A 11 6.47 -3.13 6.42
N ALA A 12 7.73 -3.36 6.75
CA ALA A 12 8.45 -2.56 7.75
C ALA A 12 8.62 -1.11 7.28
N GLY A 13 9.06 -0.90 6.04
CA GLY A 13 9.30 0.43 5.47
C GLY A 13 8.03 1.27 5.43
N SER A 14 6.95 0.74 4.85
CA SER A 14 5.65 1.44 4.80
C SER A 14 5.08 1.70 6.19
N GLY A 15 5.22 0.75 7.13
CA GLY A 15 4.76 0.91 8.51
C GLY A 15 5.52 1.97 9.28
N VAL A 16 6.85 2.02 9.14
CA VAL A 16 7.70 3.05 9.75
C VAL A 16 7.37 4.43 9.16
N ILE A 17 7.21 4.52 7.83
CA ILE A 17 6.79 5.78 7.18
C ILE A 17 5.44 6.23 7.72
N ALA A 18 4.46 5.33 7.79
CA ALA A 18 3.11 5.66 8.24
C ALA A 18 3.06 6.08 9.71
N TRP A 19 3.76 5.35 10.58
CA TRP A 19 3.89 5.68 11.99
C TRP A 19 4.65 7.01 12.21
N GLY A 20 5.78 7.20 11.52
CA GLY A 20 6.60 8.41 11.60
C GLY A 20 5.86 9.65 11.08
N ALA A 21 5.15 9.52 9.97
CA ALA A 21 4.29 10.57 9.42
C ALA A 21 3.19 10.97 10.40
N ALA A 22 2.55 10.00 11.06
CA ALA A 22 1.55 10.26 12.08
C ALA A 22 2.14 10.94 13.33
N ARG A 23 3.33 10.49 13.79
CA ARG A 23 4.04 11.08 14.94
C ARG A 23 4.44 12.54 14.68
N LEU A 24 4.96 12.82 13.48
CA LEU A 24 5.41 14.16 13.06
C LEU A 24 4.27 15.04 12.51
N ARG A 25 3.04 14.51 12.45
CA ARG A 25 1.85 15.18 11.86
C ARG A 25 2.04 15.58 10.39
N LEU A 26 2.95 14.92 9.68
CA LEU A 26 3.22 15.13 8.27
C LEU A 26 2.24 14.29 7.43
N ARG A 27 1.38 14.94 6.65
CA ARG A 27 0.37 14.25 5.83
C ARG A 27 0.88 13.86 4.45
N TRP A 28 1.75 14.68 3.87
CA TRP A 28 2.27 14.47 2.51
C TRP A 28 2.93 13.10 2.30
N PRO A 29 3.77 12.57 3.21
CA PRO A 29 4.37 11.25 3.01
C PRO A 29 3.34 10.12 2.91
N LEU A 30 2.26 10.20 3.69
CA LEU A 30 1.17 9.22 3.66
C LEU A 30 0.37 9.28 2.37
N VAL A 31 0.04 10.50 1.90
CA VAL A 31 -0.69 10.71 0.65
C VAL A 31 0.13 10.17 -0.52
N VAL A 32 1.41 10.54 -0.60
CA VAL A 32 2.32 10.12 -1.68
C VAL A 32 2.48 8.60 -1.67
N LEU A 33 2.72 7.99 -0.50
CA LEU A 33 2.83 6.55 -0.38
C LEU A 33 1.56 5.82 -0.84
N ALA A 34 0.38 6.29 -0.42
CA ALA A 34 -0.89 5.70 -0.81
C ALA A 34 -1.16 5.82 -2.32
N LEU A 35 -0.89 6.98 -2.91
CA LEU A 35 -1.06 7.21 -4.35
C LEU A 35 -0.09 6.35 -5.17
N LEU A 36 1.17 6.23 -4.73
CA LEU A 36 2.15 5.36 -5.37
C LEU A 36 1.72 3.90 -5.31
N LEU A 37 1.24 3.43 -4.14
CA LEU A 37 0.70 2.07 -4.02
C LEU A 37 -0.48 1.83 -4.95
N ALA A 38 -1.41 2.78 -5.05
CA ALA A 38 -2.55 2.68 -5.96
C ALA A 38 -2.10 2.64 -7.43
N ALA A 39 -1.13 3.48 -7.81
CA ALA A 39 -0.58 3.51 -9.16
C ALA A 39 0.14 2.20 -9.52
N ILE A 40 0.97 1.68 -8.62
CA ILE A 40 1.68 0.40 -8.81
C ILE A 40 0.67 -0.75 -8.91
N ALA A 41 -0.32 -0.81 -8.02
CA ALA A 41 -1.37 -1.82 -8.06
C ALA A 41 -2.15 -1.78 -9.39
N LEU A 42 -2.43 -0.57 -9.92
CA LEU A 42 -3.12 -0.41 -11.19
C LEU A 42 -2.26 -0.87 -12.38
N GLN A 43 -0.97 -0.55 -12.36
CA GLN A 43 -0.02 -1.00 -13.37
C GLN A 43 0.09 -2.52 -13.38
N LEU A 44 0.19 -3.16 -12.20
CA LEU A 44 0.26 -4.61 -12.08
C LEU A 44 -1.04 -5.29 -12.52
N PHE A 45 -2.19 -4.74 -12.13
CA PHE A 45 -3.49 -5.26 -12.57
C PHE A 45 -3.61 -5.22 -14.11
N ARG A 46 -3.28 -4.08 -14.73
CA ARG A 46 -3.30 -3.97 -16.20
C ARG A 46 -2.27 -4.88 -16.88
N ALA A 47 -1.12 -5.11 -16.24
CA ALA A 47 -0.11 -6.03 -16.75
C ALA A 47 -0.62 -7.49 -16.72
N GLY A 48 -1.33 -7.89 -15.66
CA GLY A 48 -1.95 -9.22 -15.57
C GLY A 48 -3.08 -9.43 -16.61
N GLN A 49 -3.78 -8.37 -16.99
CA GLN A 49 -4.76 -8.41 -18.09
C GLN A 49 -4.13 -8.49 -19.50
N GLY A 50 -2.82 -8.28 -19.62
CA GLY A 50 -2.10 -8.40 -20.90
C GLY A 50 -2.03 -9.85 -21.37
N GLN A 51 -2.22 -10.09 -22.68
CA GLN A 51 -2.26 -11.44 -23.26
C GLN A 51 -0.92 -12.18 -23.11
N GLY A 52 -0.86 -13.10 -22.14
CA GLY A 52 0.22 -14.07 -21.95
C GLY A 52 0.34 -14.50 -20.49
N GLY A 53 0.07 -15.78 -20.18
CA GLY A 53 -0.02 -16.29 -18.79
C GLY A 53 1.23 -16.09 -17.90
N PHE A 54 2.40 -15.76 -18.47
CA PHE A 54 3.60 -15.39 -17.71
C PHE A 54 3.50 -13.99 -17.07
N HIS A 55 2.78 -13.05 -17.69
CA HIS A 55 2.60 -11.70 -17.15
C HIS A 55 1.63 -11.68 -15.96
N ASP A 56 0.68 -12.61 -15.95
CA ASP A 56 -0.29 -12.77 -14.88
C ASP A 56 0.37 -13.30 -13.60
N LEU A 57 1.15 -14.39 -13.71
CA LEU A 57 1.88 -14.94 -12.57
C LEU A 57 2.86 -13.92 -11.97
N ALA A 58 3.55 -13.14 -12.81
CA ALA A 58 4.45 -12.08 -12.35
C ALA A 58 3.69 -10.95 -11.63
N ALA A 59 2.52 -10.56 -12.13
CA ALA A 59 1.67 -9.55 -11.49
C ALA A 59 1.15 -10.03 -10.13
N ILE A 60 0.68 -11.28 -10.04
CA ILE A 60 0.23 -11.91 -8.78
C ILE A 60 1.36 -11.95 -7.76
N VAL A 61 2.55 -12.41 -8.16
CA VAL A 61 3.73 -12.46 -7.28
C VAL A 61 4.12 -11.05 -6.83
N ALA A 62 4.15 -10.06 -7.73
CA ALA A 62 4.47 -8.68 -7.37
C ALA A 62 3.43 -8.08 -6.40
N GLN A 63 2.13 -8.25 -6.65
CA GLN A 63 1.06 -7.81 -5.73
C GLN A 63 1.23 -8.44 -4.34
N THR A 64 1.47 -9.75 -4.30
CA THR A 64 1.54 -10.55 -3.06
C THR A 64 2.74 -10.21 -2.20
N PHE A 65 3.91 -9.98 -2.80
CA PHE A 65 5.15 -9.76 -2.04
C PHE A 65 5.59 -8.30 -1.93
N THR A 66 4.90 -7.35 -2.58
CA THR A 66 5.24 -5.91 -2.48
C THR A 66 4.06 -5.05 -2.04
N VAL A 67 3.00 -4.98 -2.85
CA VAL A 67 1.89 -4.04 -2.66
C VAL A 67 1.05 -4.43 -1.45
N LEU A 68 0.67 -5.70 -1.32
CA LEU A 68 -0.12 -6.20 -0.19
C LEU A 68 0.63 -6.02 1.15
N PRO A 69 1.90 -6.45 1.31
CA PRO A 69 2.67 -6.21 2.52
C PRO A 69 2.84 -4.72 2.83
N ALA A 70 3.03 -3.86 1.82
CA ALA A 70 3.15 -2.42 2.02
C ALA A 70 1.84 -1.78 2.48
N LEU A 71 0.69 -2.21 1.94
CA LEU A 71 -0.62 -1.75 2.38
C LEU A 71 -0.87 -2.16 3.84
N LEU A 72 -0.57 -3.42 4.18
CA LEU A 72 -0.68 -3.93 5.55
C LEU A 72 0.27 -3.21 6.51
N GLY A 73 1.51 -2.94 6.09
CA GLY A 73 2.48 -2.18 6.86
C GLY A 73 1.99 -0.76 7.14
N MET A 74 1.48 -0.07 6.12
CA MET A 74 0.89 1.27 6.27
C MET A 74 -0.28 1.27 7.26
N LEU A 75 -1.20 0.30 7.17
CA LEU A 75 -2.31 0.14 8.10
C LEU A 75 -1.84 -0.14 9.53
N ALA A 76 -0.85 -1.02 9.70
CA ALA A 76 -0.26 -1.34 11.00
C ALA A 76 0.41 -0.11 11.61
N GLY A 77 1.21 0.63 10.84
CA GLY A 77 1.87 1.86 11.29
C GLY A 77 0.88 2.94 11.74
N LEU A 78 -0.20 3.16 10.97
CA LEU A 78 -1.28 4.07 11.34
C LEU A 78 -2.03 3.60 12.61
N THR A 79 -2.29 2.30 12.72
CA THR A 79 -2.97 1.71 13.89
C THR A 79 -2.13 1.87 15.15
N ILE A 80 -0.83 1.56 15.08
CA ILE A 80 0.12 1.75 16.19
C ILE A 80 0.22 3.23 16.58
N ALA A 81 0.28 4.13 15.60
CA ALA A 81 0.30 5.57 15.87
C ALA A 81 -0.96 6.03 16.62
N ARG A 82 -2.13 5.53 16.19
CA ARG A 82 -3.41 5.81 16.86
C ARG A 82 -3.45 5.28 18.29
N LEU A 83 -2.98 4.05 18.52
CA LEU A 83 -2.89 3.46 19.86
C LEU A 83 -1.94 4.24 20.78
N ARG A 84 -0.87 4.83 20.24
CA ARG A 84 0.06 5.71 20.97
C ARG A 84 -0.40 7.17 21.06
N GLY A 85 -1.63 7.49 20.66
CA GLY A 85 -2.20 8.84 20.79
C GLY A 85 -1.74 9.85 19.74
N HIS A 86 -0.96 9.43 18.73
CA HIS A 86 -0.61 10.27 17.59
C HIS A 86 -1.78 10.35 16.62
N ARG A 87 -2.58 11.42 16.73
CA ARG A 87 -3.76 11.63 15.87
C ARG A 87 -3.40 12.45 14.64
N LEU A 88 -3.64 11.88 13.46
CA LEU A 88 -3.74 12.62 12.22
C LEU A 88 -5.12 13.26 12.11
N VAL A 89 -5.19 14.50 11.63
CA VAL A 89 -6.47 15.16 11.35
C VAL A 89 -6.97 14.67 9.99
N TRP A 90 -7.91 13.74 10.01
CA TRP A 90 -8.48 13.11 8.82
C TRP A 90 -9.53 13.97 8.09
N ARG A 91 -10.06 15.01 8.74
CA ARG A 91 -11.03 15.97 8.18
C ARG A 91 -10.37 16.95 7.19
N SER A 92 -9.73 16.41 6.16
CA SER A 92 -9.16 17.20 5.05
C SER A 92 -9.26 16.41 3.76
N VAL A 93 -9.32 17.12 2.63
CA VAL A 93 -9.34 16.52 1.28
C VAL A 93 -8.23 15.48 1.12
N TRP A 94 -7.03 15.78 1.62
CA TRP A 94 -5.88 14.86 1.60
C TRP A 94 -6.08 13.58 2.40
N GLY A 95 -6.81 13.65 3.52
CA GLY A 95 -7.20 12.46 4.29
C GLY A 95 -8.14 11.57 3.49
N ALA A 96 -9.14 12.15 2.82
CA ALA A 96 -10.04 11.43 1.93
C ALA A 96 -9.30 10.78 0.75
N VAL A 97 -8.38 11.53 0.11
CA VAL A 97 -7.53 11.01 -0.98
C VAL A 97 -6.69 9.83 -0.51
N THR A 98 -6.13 9.88 0.70
CA THR A 98 -5.32 8.78 1.25
C THR A 98 -6.17 7.52 1.44
N VAL A 99 -7.35 7.66 2.07
CA VAL A 99 -8.27 6.53 2.30
C VAL A 99 -8.75 5.94 0.98
N LEU A 100 -9.14 6.79 0.01
CA LEU A 100 -9.57 6.35 -1.30
C LEU A 100 -8.44 5.62 -2.04
N ALA A 101 -7.22 6.15 -2.03
CA ALA A 101 -6.07 5.50 -2.65
C ALA A 101 -5.78 4.13 -2.01
N MET A 102 -5.85 4.02 -0.69
CA MET A 102 -5.71 2.73 0.01
C MET A 102 -6.83 1.75 -0.35
N ALA A 103 -8.08 2.22 -0.46
CA ALA A 103 -9.21 1.40 -0.87
C ALA A 103 -9.07 0.91 -2.32
N VAL A 104 -8.68 1.79 -3.23
CA VAL A 104 -8.39 1.44 -4.64
C VAL A 104 -7.25 0.43 -4.72
N THR A 105 -6.19 0.62 -3.94
CA THR A 105 -5.08 -0.35 -3.85
C THR A 105 -5.59 -1.72 -3.40
N ALA A 106 -6.39 -1.79 -2.33
CA ALA A 106 -6.96 -3.03 -1.82
C ALA A 106 -7.86 -3.73 -2.87
N LEU A 107 -8.70 -2.98 -3.57
CA LEU A 107 -9.56 -3.49 -4.63
C LEU A 107 -8.73 -4.05 -5.80
N LEU A 108 -7.69 -3.35 -6.23
CA LEU A 108 -6.82 -3.80 -7.32
C LEU A 108 -6.00 -5.03 -6.96
N ILE A 109 -5.52 -5.13 -5.71
CA ILE A 109 -4.91 -6.36 -5.20
C ILE A 109 -5.92 -7.50 -5.30
N GLY A 110 -7.12 -7.33 -4.73
CA GLY A 110 -8.16 -8.36 -4.74
C GLY A 110 -8.58 -8.78 -6.14
N ALA A 111 -8.73 -7.83 -7.06
CA ALA A 111 -9.04 -8.10 -8.45
C ALA A 111 -7.92 -8.85 -9.17
N THR A 112 -6.65 -8.53 -8.90
CA THR A 112 -5.51 -9.24 -9.50
C THR A 112 -5.38 -10.66 -8.98
N LEU A 113 -5.68 -10.90 -7.70
CA LEU A 113 -5.65 -12.25 -7.11
C LEU A 113 -6.84 -13.12 -7.51
N ALA A 114 -7.84 -12.55 -8.18
CA ALA A 114 -9.04 -13.24 -8.66
C ALA A 114 -9.05 -13.47 -10.18
N LEU A 115 -8.01 -13.00 -10.90
CA LEU A 115 -7.74 -13.37 -12.29
C LEU A 115 -7.27 -14.83 -12.35
#